data_AF-A0A2D8JE24-F1
#
_entry.id   AF-A0A2D8JE24-F1
#
_cell.length_a   1.000
_cell.length_b   1.000
_cell.length_c   1.000
_cell.angle_alpha   90.00
_cell.angle_beta   90.00
_cell.angle_gamma   90.00
#
_symmetry.space_group_name_H-M   'P 1'
#
loop_
_entity.id
_entity.type
_entity.pdbx_description
1 polymer ?
#
loop_
_entity_poly.entity_id
_entity_poly.type
_entity_poly.pdbx_seq_one_letter_code
_entity_poly.pdbx_strand_id
1 'polypeptide(L)'
;MSRALLPFTLLLLGVSSSFAGLSGQELLHLDERLLSLDRLSLKGGVDRARPDTPELWSRSLVEPIKPSVGPENAGLRSLLVPGLGQLALGNRRGWAYAGLELLGWLWYFDRRVKGTDLRREYRDYAWQKARLQSGPRVDGDFDYYEVMSQWERSGHFDLDLGREGTQPELNPSYYNGLIWTRALGIFSVGQSSGPGDPEYESAIRYYEQYAYGTGFLWSWTGTPGGRSTYADIIRKSDDRFRQARNAVGFVIANHLVSAADAFVSGRAGLDIETHVGPGMGGSGVMLAARLGTSWH
;
A
#
# COMPACT_ATOMS: atom_id res chain seq x y z
N MET A 1 41.01 -16.21 22.99
CA MET A 1 40.30 -14.98 23.40
C MET A 1 38.96 -14.97 22.69
N SER A 2 37.89 -15.31 23.42
CA SER A 2 36.52 -15.38 22.90
C SER A 2 35.90 -13.99 22.79
N ARG A 3 35.28 -13.68 21.65
CA ARG A 3 34.02 -12.92 21.59
C ARG A 3 33.19 -13.41 20.41
N ALA A 4 32.06 -14.01 20.76
CA ALA A 4 30.98 -14.40 19.88
C ALA A 4 30.12 -13.18 19.54
N LEU A 5 29.71 -13.06 18.27
CA LEU A 5 28.56 -12.26 17.85
C LEU A 5 27.77 -13.09 16.84
N LEU A 6 26.60 -13.55 17.25
CA LEU A 6 25.59 -14.21 16.43
C LEU A 6 24.82 -13.14 15.63
N PRO A 7 24.56 -13.34 14.33
CA PRO A 7 23.57 -12.55 13.61
C PRO A 7 22.18 -13.16 13.78
N PHE A 8 21.25 -12.32 14.23
CA PHE A 8 19.83 -12.61 14.35
C PHE A 8 19.22 -12.75 12.94
N THR A 9 18.92 -13.98 12.53
CA THR A 9 18.29 -14.28 11.24
C THR A 9 16.77 -14.28 11.45
N LEU A 10 16.07 -13.30 10.86
CA LEU A 10 14.60 -13.24 10.89
C LEU A 10 14.07 -13.91 9.61
N LEU A 11 13.53 -15.11 9.78
CA LEU A 11 12.96 -15.97 8.75
C LEU A 11 11.57 -15.43 8.36
N LEU A 12 11.42 -14.82 7.18
CA LEU A 12 10.12 -14.50 6.60
C LEU A 12 9.60 -15.73 5.86
N LEU A 13 8.70 -16.49 6.51
CA LEU A 13 7.92 -17.53 5.86
C LEU A 13 6.92 -16.89 4.89
N GLY A 14 7.06 -17.21 3.61
CA GLY A 14 6.11 -16.87 2.58
C GLY A 14 4.80 -17.64 2.79
N VAL A 15 3.70 -16.90 2.90
CA VAL A 15 2.36 -17.47 2.72
C VAL A 15 2.05 -17.37 1.23
N SER A 16 2.28 -18.48 0.53
CA SER A 16 1.68 -18.73 -0.78
C SER A 16 0.21 -19.07 -0.58
N SER A 17 -0.69 -18.27 -1.14
CA SER A 17 -2.09 -18.66 -1.32
C SER A 17 -2.51 -18.37 -2.75
N SER A 18 -2.45 -19.43 -3.54
CA SER A 18 -3.20 -19.60 -4.78
C SER A 18 -4.69 -19.45 -4.49
N PHE A 19 -5.35 -18.49 -5.12
CA PHE A 19 -6.80 -18.54 -5.31
C PHE A 19 -7.12 -18.03 -6.72
N ALA A 20 -7.26 -19.00 -7.62
CA ALA A 20 -7.90 -18.82 -8.90
C ALA A 20 -9.41 -19.03 -8.72
N GLY A 21 -10.20 -18.10 -9.27
CA GLY A 21 -11.50 -18.33 -9.89
C GLY A 21 -12.63 -18.88 -9.01
N LEU A 22 -13.53 -17.99 -8.58
CA LEU A 22 -14.96 -18.29 -8.53
C LEU A 22 -15.77 -17.04 -8.93
N SER A 23 -16.27 -17.08 -10.16
CA SER A 23 -17.45 -16.36 -10.63
C SER A 23 -18.70 -16.97 -9.98
N GLY A 24 -19.71 -16.16 -9.64
CA GLY A 24 -21.05 -16.68 -9.36
C GLY A 24 -21.90 -15.77 -8.50
N GLN A 25 -23.02 -15.31 -9.07
CA GLN A 25 -24.17 -14.72 -8.40
C GLN A 25 -24.87 -15.70 -7.44
N GLU A 26 -25.83 -15.16 -6.67
CA GLU A 26 -26.75 -15.80 -5.70
C GLU A 26 -26.16 -16.02 -4.29
N LEU A 27 -26.85 -15.75 -3.17
CA LEU A 27 -28.22 -15.34 -2.84
C LEU A 27 -28.18 -14.94 -1.34
N LEU A 28 -29.06 -14.04 -0.89
CA LEU A 28 -29.88 -14.24 0.32
C LEU A 28 -30.86 -13.06 0.47
N HIS A 29 -32.05 -13.28 -0.06
CA HIS A 29 -33.28 -12.59 0.33
C HIS A 29 -33.58 -12.90 1.81
N LEU A 30 -33.82 -11.88 2.62
CA LEU A 30 -34.41 -12.02 3.95
C LEU A 30 -35.91 -11.72 3.87
N ASP A 31 -36.69 -12.66 4.40
CA ASP A 31 -38.15 -12.74 4.40
C ASP A 31 -38.75 -11.84 5.50
N GLU A 32 -39.65 -10.92 5.13
CA GLU A 32 -40.31 -9.95 6.03
C GLU A 32 -41.47 -10.53 6.86
N ARG A 33 -41.64 -11.84 6.91
CA ARG A 33 -42.78 -12.48 7.60
C ARG A 33 -42.61 -12.73 9.11
N LEU A 34 -41.57 -12.19 9.75
CA LEU A 34 -41.30 -12.40 11.18
C LEU A 34 -41.74 -11.25 12.11
N LEU A 35 -42.44 -10.23 11.60
CA LEU A 35 -42.89 -9.08 12.41
C LEU A 35 -44.42 -8.94 12.44
N SER A 36 -45.11 -9.94 12.99
CA SER A 36 -46.50 -9.75 13.48
C SER A 36 -46.62 -10.14 14.95
N LEU A 37 -46.70 -9.11 15.80
CA LEU A 37 -47.11 -9.20 17.20
C LEU A 37 -48.63 -9.10 17.25
N ASP A 38 -49.33 -10.20 16.98
CA ASP A 38 -50.76 -10.29 17.30
C ASP A 38 -51.22 -11.74 17.36
N ARG A 39 -50.91 -12.40 18.48
CA ARG A 39 -51.66 -13.53 19.05
C ARG A 39 -50.95 -14.01 20.31
N LEU A 40 -51.54 -13.73 21.46
CA LEU A 40 -51.78 -14.72 22.53
C LEU A 40 -52.45 -14.02 23.72
N SER A 41 -53.77 -13.89 23.60
CA SER A 41 -54.68 -13.82 24.74
C SER A 41 -54.78 -15.21 25.34
N LEU A 42 -54.49 -15.37 26.64
CA LEU A 42 -54.95 -16.50 27.44
C LEU A 42 -55.12 -16.06 28.91
N LYS A 43 -56.37 -16.13 29.35
CA LYS A 43 -56.84 -16.04 30.74
C LYS A 43 -56.23 -17.13 31.62
N GLY A 44 -56.00 -16.79 32.89
CA GLY A 44 -56.33 -17.65 34.02
C GLY A 44 -55.19 -17.97 35.00
N GLY A 45 -55.46 -17.78 36.29
CA GLY A 45 -54.82 -18.52 37.38
C GLY A 45 -53.89 -17.70 38.27
N VAL A 46 -54.41 -17.26 39.41
CA VAL A 46 -53.62 -16.87 40.59
C VAL A 46 -53.20 -18.15 41.30
N ASP A 47 -51.89 -18.38 41.46
CA ASP A 47 -51.37 -19.28 42.50
C ASP A 47 -50.06 -18.72 43.08
N ARG A 48 -49.98 -18.73 44.42
CA ARG A 48 -48.86 -18.21 45.21
C ARG A 48 -47.79 -19.30 45.44
N ALA A 49 -46.54 -18.85 45.36
CA ALA A 49 -45.35 -19.29 46.10
C ALA A 49 -44.71 -20.67 45.80
N ARG A 50 -43.56 -20.62 45.12
CA ARG A 50 -42.38 -21.48 45.36
C ARG A 50 -41.12 -20.81 44.76
N PRO A 51 -40.08 -20.42 45.51
CA PRO A 51 -38.87 -19.85 44.95
C PRO A 51 -37.83 -20.95 44.75
N ASP A 52 -38.04 -21.78 43.74
CA ASP A 52 -37.10 -22.84 43.35
C ASP A 52 -36.57 -22.48 41.95
N THR A 53 -35.92 -21.32 41.82
CA THR A 53 -35.20 -20.99 40.58
C THR A 53 -33.97 -21.90 40.48
N PRO A 54 -33.83 -22.72 39.42
CA PRO A 54 -32.63 -23.52 39.22
C PRO A 54 -31.45 -22.60 38.95
N GLU A 55 -30.39 -22.80 39.74
CA GLU A 55 -29.12 -22.07 39.79
C GLU A 55 -28.24 -22.21 38.51
N LEU A 56 -28.86 -22.44 37.35
CA LEU A 56 -28.18 -22.75 36.09
C LEU A 56 -28.07 -21.54 35.14
N TRP A 57 -28.74 -20.43 35.44
CA TRP A 57 -28.69 -19.19 34.65
C TRP A 57 -27.93 -18.05 35.35
N SER A 58 -27.37 -18.29 36.53
CA SER A 58 -26.53 -17.37 37.30
C SER A 58 -25.04 -17.46 36.95
N ARG A 59 -24.68 -18.08 35.81
CA ARG A 59 -23.39 -17.81 35.19
C ARG A 59 -23.52 -16.59 34.29
N SER A 60 -23.26 -15.43 34.89
CA SER A 60 -22.94 -14.20 34.19
C SER A 60 -22.00 -14.50 33.02
N LEU A 61 -22.45 -14.33 31.78
CA LEU A 61 -21.60 -14.27 30.58
C LEU A 61 -20.68 -13.04 30.55
N VAL A 62 -20.50 -12.41 31.72
CA VAL A 62 -19.77 -11.18 31.95
C VAL A 62 -19.11 -11.31 33.33
N GLU A 63 -18.21 -12.29 33.49
CA GLU A 63 -17.21 -12.11 34.53
C GLU A 63 -16.28 -10.97 34.10
N PRO A 64 -16.04 -9.95 34.96
CA PRO A 64 -15.01 -8.97 34.68
C PRO A 64 -13.67 -9.70 34.58
N ILE A 65 -13.04 -9.64 33.40
CA ILE A 65 -11.73 -10.25 33.16
C ILE A 65 -10.76 -9.61 34.16
N LYS A 66 -10.30 -10.38 35.14
CA LYS A 66 -9.32 -9.89 36.12
C LYS A 66 -8.06 -9.45 35.35
N PRO A 67 -7.55 -8.24 35.60
CA PRO A 67 -6.36 -7.75 34.91
C PRO A 67 -5.20 -8.71 35.16
N SER A 68 -4.62 -9.22 34.08
CA SER A 68 -3.59 -10.28 34.14
C SER A 68 -2.16 -9.75 34.06
N VAL A 69 -1.97 -8.44 33.89
CA VAL A 69 -0.67 -7.83 33.61
C VAL A 69 -0.56 -6.42 34.18
N GLY A 70 0.67 -6.05 34.54
CA GLY A 70 1.03 -4.68 34.92
C GLY A 70 1.04 -3.69 33.74
N PRO A 71 1.11 -2.38 34.02
CA PRO A 71 0.90 -1.30 33.04
C PRO A 71 1.94 -1.29 31.91
N GLU A 72 3.22 -1.50 32.24
CA GLU A 72 4.29 -1.60 31.24
C GLU A 72 4.06 -2.75 30.25
N ASN A 73 3.54 -3.88 30.74
CA ASN A 73 3.27 -5.05 29.91
C ASN A 73 2.02 -4.86 29.04
N ALA A 74 1.04 -4.06 29.48
CA ALA A 74 -0.14 -3.74 28.69
C ALA A 74 0.22 -2.84 27.49
N GLY A 75 1.03 -1.79 27.71
CA GLY A 75 1.49 -0.91 26.62
C GLY A 75 2.30 -1.64 25.55
N LEU A 76 3.27 -2.48 25.96
CA LEU A 76 4.08 -3.28 25.03
C LEU A 76 3.24 -4.27 24.22
N ARG A 77 2.22 -4.88 24.83
CA ARG A 77 1.29 -5.78 24.11
C ARG A 77 0.51 -5.04 23.03
N SER A 78 0.00 -3.84 23.33
CA SER A 78 -0.73 -3.02 22.34
C SER A 78 0.18 -2.45 21.24
N LEU A 79 1.47 -2.29 21.51
CA LEU A 79 2.44 -1.93 20.48
C LEU A 79 2.68 -3.08 19.48
N LEU A 80 2.65 -4.34 19.94
CA LEU A 80 2.77 -5.51 19.08
C LEU A 80 1.48 -5.79 18.32
N VAL A 81 0.35 -5.75 19.02
CA VAL A 81 -0.99 -6.02 18.49
C VAL A 81 -1.95 -4.98 19.06
N PRO A 82 -2.46 -4.04 18.24
CA PRO A 82 -3.34 -2.98 18.71
C PRO A 82 -4.55 -3.55 19.45
N GLY A 83 -4.83 -2.98 20.63
CA GLY A 83 -5.93 -3.40 21.50
C GLY A 83 -5.60 -4.54 22.45
N LEU A 84 -4.48 -5.25 22.28
CA LEU A 84 -4.14 -6.42 23.11
C LEU A 84 -3.89 -6.06 24.58
N GLY A 85 -3.29 -4.90 24.84
CA GLY A 85 -3.10 -4.36 26.20
C GLY A 85 -4.43 -4.05 26.89
N GLN A 86 -5.35 -3.37 26.19
CA GLN A 86 -6.70 -3.07 26.69
C GLN A 86 -7.46 -4.36 27.00
N LEU A 87 -7.44 -5.35 26.09
CA LEU A 87 -8.09 -6.64 26.31
C LEU A 87 -7.48 -7.40 27.49
N ALA A 88 -6.16 -7.35 27.65
CA ALA A 88 -5.46 -7.98 28.79
C ALA A 88 -5.77 -7.30 30.14
N LEU A 89 -6.16 -6.03 30.11
CA LEU A 89 -6.69 -5.26 31.24
C LEU A 89 -8.22 -5.43 31.40
N GLY A 90 -8.89 -6.23 30.56
CA GLY A 90 -10.33 -6.46 30.60
C GLY A 90 -11.18 -5.37 29.95
N ASN A 91 -10.57 -4.38 29.28
CA ASN A 91 -11.27 -3.28 28.63
C ASN A 91 -11.68 -3.65 27.19
N ARG A 92 -12.99 -3.54 26.90
CA ARG A 92 -13.58 -3.84 25.59
C ARG A 92 -13.12 -2.89 24.48
N ARG A 93 -12.57 -1.71 24.80
CA ARG A 93 -12.02 -0.76 23.82
C ARG A 93 -10.92 -1.37 22.94
N GLY A 94 -10.25 -2.43 23.40
CA GLY A 94 -9.27 -3.15 22.59
C GLY A 94 -9.84 -3.71 21.27
N TRP A 95 -11.13 -4.05 21.23
CA TRP A 95 -11.80 -4.46 19.98
C TRP A 95 -11.91 -3.34 18.96
N ALA A 96 -12.01 -2.08 19.39
CA ALA A 96 -12.04 -0.94 18.48
C ALA A 96 -10.68 -0.79 17.76
N TYR A 97 -9.57 -0.85 18.50
CA TYR A 97 -8.22 -0.81 17.92
C TYR A 97 -7.96 -1.97 16.97
N ALA A 98 -8.38 -3.19 17.33
CA ALA A 98 -8.29 -4.36 16.45
C ALA A 98 -9.14 -4.22 15.18
N GLY A 99 -10.34 -3.63 15.30
CA GLY A 99 -11.20 -3.34 14.15
C GLY A 99 -10.58 -2.32 13.19
N LEU A 100 -10.01 -1.23 13.73
CA LEU A 100 -9.28 -0.24 12.92
C LEU A 100 -8.05 -0.84 12.24
N GLU A 101 -7.33 -1.72 12.94
CA GLU A 101 -6.17 -2.43 12.40
C GLU A 101 -6.56 -3.27 11.17
N LEU A 102 -7.63 -4.07 11.29
CA LEU A 102 -8.16 -4.87 10.19
C LEU A 102 -8.56 -3.99 8.99
N LEU A 103 -9.26 -2.88 9.23
CA LEU A 103 -9.65 -1.94 8.18
C LEU A 103 -8.42 -1.33 7.48
N GLY A 104 -7.38 -0.98 8.24
CA GLY A 104 -6.11 -0.47 7.72
C GLY A 104 -5.43 -1.46 6.77
N TRP A 105 -5.35 -2.74 7.18
CA TRP A 105 -4.77 -3.79 6.33
C TRP A 105 -5.61 -4.08 5.08
N LEU A 106 -6.93 -4.19 5.22
CA LEU A 106 -7.83 -4.37 4.07
C LEU A 106 -7.66 -3.23 3.05
N TRP A 107 -7.57 -1.99 3.54
CA TRP A 107 -7.32 -0.84 2.69
C TRP A 107 -5.93 -0.89 2.04
N TYR A 108 -4.89 -1.26 2.78
CA TYR A 108 -3.54 -1.46 2.22
C TYR A 108 -3.55 -2.47 1.06
N PHE A 109 -4.11 -3.66 1.26
CA PHE A 109 -4.13 -4.71 0.25
C PHE A 109 -4.94 -4.31 -0.98
N ASP A 110 -6.13 -3.72 -0.79
CA ASP A 110 -6.95 -3.20 -1.90
C ASP A 110 -6.15 -2.23 -2.79
N ARG A 111 -5.47 -1.27 -2.17
CA ARG A 111 -4.69 -0.26 -2.91
C ARG A 111 -3.43 -0.85 -3.52
N ARG A 112 -2.81 -1.82 -2.85
CA ARG A 112 -1.62 -2.52 -3.35
C ARG A 112 -1.91 -3.36 -4.58
N VAL A 113 -3.05 -4.05 -4.62
CA VAL A 113 -3.52 -4.85 -5.77
C VAL A 113 -3.86 -3.95 -6.95
N LYS A 114 -4.69 -2.92 -6.73
CA LYS A 114 -5.06 -1.94 -7.78
C LYS A 114 -3.84 -1.23 -8.37
N GLY A 115 -2.84 -0.90 -7.54
CA GLY A 115 -1.57 -0.34 -8.00
C GLY A 115 -0.80 -1.30 -8.91
N THR A 116 -0.77 -2.60 -8.60
CA THR A 116 -0.17 -3.61 -9.50
C THR A 116 -0.93 -3.82 -10.79
N ASP A 117 -2.26 -3.73 -10.76
CA ASP A 117 -3.08 -3.89 -11.95
C ASP A 117 -2.82 -2.74 -12.93
N LEU A 118 -2.88 -1.50 -12.44
CA LEU A 118 -2.54 -0.30 -13.23
C LEU A 118 -1.09 -0.32 -13.70
N ARG A 119 -0.18 -0.90 -12.90
CA ARG A 119 1.21 -1.09 -13.32
C ARG A 119 1.32 -2.01 -14.52
N ARG A 120 0.61 -3.14 -14.52
CA ARG A 120 0.58 -4.02 -15.70
C ARG A 120 -0.06 -3.32 -16.89
N GLU A 121 -1.15 -2.60 -16.65
CA GLU A 121 -1.89 -1.87 -17.68
C GLU A 121 -1.02 -0.85 -18.43
N TYR A 122 -0.26 0.02 -17.72
CA TYR A 122 0.59 0.98 -18.44
C TYR A 122 1.70 0.29 -19.23
N ARG A 123 2.26 -0.83 -18.73
CA ARG A 123 3.30 -1.59 -19.42
C ARG A 123 2.77 -2.22 -20.70
N ASP A 124 1.60 -2.83 -20.61
CA ASP A 124 0.89 -3.41 -21.74
C ASP A 124 0.50 -2.33 -22.76
N TYR A 125 0.05 -1.16 -22.29
CA TYR A 125 -0.30 -0.04 -23.14
C TYR A 125 0.92 0.51 -23.90
N ALA A 126 2.04 0.74 -23.20
CA ALA A 126 3.29 1.15 -23.82
C ALA A 126 3.74 0.15 -24.88
N TRP A 127 3.73 -1.15 -24.56
CA TRP A 127 4.10 -2.23 -25.48
C TRP A 127 3.27 -2.23 -26.77
N GLN A 128 1.96 -1.96 -26.65
CA GLN A 128 1.04 -1.99 -27.78
C GLN A 128 1.03 -0.70 -28.62
N LYS A 129 1.29 0.46 -28.01
CA LYS A 129 1.02 1.77 -28.61
C LYS A 129 2.23 2.64 -28.90
N ALA A 130 3.34 2.40 -28.22
CA ALA A 130 4.53 3.26 -28.31
C ALA A 130 5.79 2.51 -28.69
N ARG A 131 5.96 1.28 -28.19
CA ARG A 131 7.18 0.50 -28.39
C ARG A 131 7.43 0.23 -29.86
N LEU A 132 8.62 0.59 -30.32
CA LEU A 132 9.13 0.11 -31.60
C LEU A 132 9.51 -1.35 -31.39
N GLN A 133 8.68 -2.25 -31.92
CA GLN A 133 8.81 -3.68 -31.66
C GLN A 133 10.05 -4.22 -32.35
N SER A 134 10.99 -4.71 -31.54
CA SER A 134 12.19 -5.42 -31.98
C SER A 134 12.36 -6.62 -31.07
N GLY A 135 12.23 -7.82 -31.63
CA GLY A 135 12.37 -9.07 -30.88
C GLY A 135 11.25 -9.36 -29.87
N PRO A 136 11.50 -10.26 -28.89
CA PRO A 136 10.51 -10.65 -27.88
C PRO A 136 10.21 -9.51 -26.90
N ARG A 137 9.09 -9.61 -26.19
CA ARG A 137 8.71 -8.63 -25.17
C ARG A 137 9.70 -8.58 -24.03
N VAL A 138 10.22 -7.38 -23.77
CA VAL A 138 11.06 -7.05 -22.61
C VAL A 138 10.48 -5.80 -21.94
N ASP A 139 10.13 -5.95 -20.66
CA ASP A 139 9.64 -4.85 -19.84
C ASP A 139 10.80 -4.19 -19.09
N GLY A 140 10.79 -2.86 -19.01
CA GLY A 140 11.79 -2.07 -18.28
C GLY A 140 11.49 -1.95 -16.79
N ASP A 141 12.36 -1.22 -16.08
CA ASP A 141 12.07 -0.73 -14.75
C ASP A 141 11.09 0.47 -14.78
N PHE A 142 10.77 1.03 -13.62
CA PHE A 142 9.85 2.17 -13.54
C PHE A 142 10.43 3.42 -14.23
N ASP A 143 11.72 3.68 -14.07
CA ASP A 143 12.39 4.86 -14.61
C ASP A 143 12.25 4.93 -16.14
N TYR A 144 12.38 3.78 -16.82
CA TYR A 144 12.08 3.67 -18.25
C TYR A 144 10.67 4.15 -18.62
N TYR A 145 9.67 3.67 -17.89
CA TYR A 145 8.27 4.01 -18.15
C TYR A 145 7.96 5.47 -17.80
N GLU A 146 8.64 6.03 -16.80
CA GLU A 146 8.56 7.45 -16.46
C GLU A 146 9.15 8.32 -17.57
N VAL A 147 10.35 8.01 -18.07
CA VAL A 147 10.95 8.71 -19.21
C VAL A 147 10.03 8.67 -20.43
N MET A 148 9.43 7.52 -20.73
CA MET A 148 8.49 7.38 -21.84
C MET A 148 7.27 8.29 -21.72
N SER A 149 6.88 8.67 -20.50
CA SER A 149 5.73 9.56 -20.26
C SER A 149 6.10 11.03 -20.50
N GLN A 150 7.37 11.39 -20.34
CA GLN A 150 7.91 12.73 -20.50
C GLN A 150 8.30 13.04 -21.97
N TRP A 151 8.75 12.03 -22.72
CA TRP A 151 9.30 12.20 -24.06
C TRP A 151 8.41 11.60 -25.15
N GLU A 152 8.17 12.36 -26.21
CA GLU A 152 7.37 11.91 -27.35
C GLU A 152 8.03 10.71 -28.08
N ARG A 153 9.36 10.68 -28.13
CA ARG A 153 10.15 9.65 -28.82
C ARG A 153 11.48 9.41 -28.12
N SER A 154 11.98 8.18 -28.20
CA SER A 154 13.35 7.86 -27.79
C SER A 154 14.38 8.48 -28.73
N GLY A 155 14.09 8.52 -30.03
CA GLY A 155 15.12 8.68 -31.06
C GLY A 155 15.82 7.35 -31.37
N HIS A 156 16.81 7.37 -32.25
CA HIS A 156 17.62 6.21 -32.58
C HIS A 156 18.65 5.93 -31.47
N PHE A 157 19.00 4.67 -31.27
CA PHE A 157 20.21 4.31 -30.52
C PHE A 157 21.43 4.32 -31.45
N ASP A 158 21.23 3.73 -32.62
CA ASP A 158 22.21 3.69 -33.69
C ASP A 158 21.51 4.10 -34.99
N LEU A 159 22.03 5.15 -35.64
CA LEU A 159 21.48 5.69 -36.87
C LEU A 159 21.83 4.85 -38.10
N ASP A 160 22.95 4.12 -38.09
CA ASP A 160 23.43 3.38 -39.27
C ASP A 160 24.07 2.04 -38.90
N LEU A 161 23.23 1.00 -38.73
CA LEU A 161 23.68 -0.37 -38.43
C LEU A 161 24.68 -0.96 -39.46
N GLY A 162 24.88 -0.32 -40.62
CA GLY A 162 25.87 -0.72 -41.62
C GLY A 162 27.27 -0.16 -41.39
N ARG A 163 27.44 0.78 -40.45
CA ARG A 163 28.74 1.31 -40.05
C ARG A 163 29.21 0.66 -38.76
N GLU A 164 30.53 0.57 -38.62
CA GLU A 164 31.14 0.07 -37.39
C GLU A 164 30.97 1.08 -36.25
N GLY A 165 30.65 0.58 -35.06
CA GLY A 165 30.38 1.36 -33.85
C GLY A 165 28.95 1.87 -33.76
N THR A 166 28.62 2.55 -32.67
CA THR A 166 27.30 3.17 -32.44
C THR A 166 27.27 4.57 -33.06
N GLN A 167 26.25 4.91 -33.87
CA GLN A 167 26.02 6.28 -34.35
C GLN A 167 24.90 6.96 -33.56
N PRO A 168 25.23 7.89 -32.64
CA PRO A 168 24.24 8.48 -31.75
C PRO A 168 23.17 9.31 -32.48
N GLU A 169 21.97 9.36 -31.90
CA GLU A 169 20.93 10.31 -32.29
C GLU A 169 21.43 11.77 -32.18
N LEU A 170 21.23 12.54 -33.24
CA LEU A 170 21.70 13.94 -33.32
C LEU A 170 20.63 14.96 -32.92
N ASN A 171 19.35 14.56 -32.91
CA ASN A 171 18.26 15.47 -32.58
C ASN A 171 18.05 15.57 -31.04
N PRO A 172 18.39 16.70 -30.39
CA PRO A 172 18.27 16.84 -28.95
C PRO A 172 16.83 16.93 -28.44
N SER A 173 15.83 17.04 -29.33
CA SER A 173 14.41 16.96 -28.94
C SER A 173 13.95 15.52 -28.68
N TYR A 174 14.76 14.52 -29.00
CA TYR A 174 14.54 13.13 -28.64
C TYR A 174 15.41 12.73 -27.44
N TYR A 175 14.95 11.75 -26.66
CA TYR A 175 15.63 11.37 -25.42
C TYR A 175 17.10 10.97 -25.67
N ASN A 176 17.35 10.05 -26.60
CA ASN A 176 18.70 9.60 -26.93
C ASN A 176 19.56 10.77 -27.44
N GLY A 177 19.02 11.67 -28.25
CA GLY A 177 19.77 12.84 -28.71
C GLY A 177 20.11 13.84 -27.59
N LEU A 178 19.25 13.97 -26.58
CA LEU A 178 19.59 14.70 -25.36
C LEU A 178 20.75 14.05 -24.62
N ILE A 179 20.75 12.72 -24.46
CA ILE A 179 21.85 11.98 -23.82
C ILE A 179 23.16 12.21 -24.59
N TRP A 180 23.12 12.18 -25.92
CA TRP A 180 24.31 12.45 -26.74
C TRP A 180 24.83 13.87 -26.56
N THR A 181 23.94 14.86 -26.65
CA THR A 181 24.30 16.28 -26.44
C THR A 181 24.92 16.51 -25.06
N ARG A 182 24.39 15.82 -24.03
CA ARG A 182 24.95 15.86 -22.69
C ARG A 182 26.33 15.22 -22.62
N ALA A 183 26.54 14.08 -23.27
CA ALA A 183 27.83 13.39 -23.31
C ALA A 183 28.91 14.30 -23.91
N LEU A 184 28.62 14.93 -25.06
CA LEU A 184 29.52 15.88 -25.71
C LEU A 184 29.93 17.02 -24.77
N GLY A 185 28.98 17.56 -23.99
CA GLY A 185 29.26 18.61 -23.01
C GLY A 185 30.09 18.15 -21.81
N ILE A 186 29.81 16.97 -21.25
CA ILE A 186 30.54 16.42 -20.09
C ILE A 186 32.00 16.18 -20.44
N PHE A 187 32.27 15.62 -21.62
CA PHE A 187 33.64 15.29 -22.05
C PHE A 187 34.28 16.40 -22.90
N SER A 188 33.63 17.56 -23.03
CA SER A 188 34.15 18.72 -23.77
C SER A 188 34.61 18.36 -25.20
N VAL A 189 33.86 17.51 -25.88
CA VAL A 189 34.20 17.00 -27.21
C VAL A 189 34.26 18.15 -28.22
N GLY A 190 35.37 18.26 -28.93
CA GLY A 190 35.59 19.31 -29.94
C GLY A 190 34.73 19.08 -31.18
N GLN A 191 34.44 20.15 -31.93
CA GLN A 191 33.62 20.06 -33.15
C GLN A 191 34.25 19.19 -34.26
N SER A 192 35.58 19.08 -34.27
CA SER A 192 36.33 18.24 -35.20
C SER A 192 36.67 16.85 -34.64
N SER A 193 36.29 16.57 -33.39
CA SER A 193 36.59 15.30 -32.75
C SER A 193 35.70 14.18 -33.30
N GLY A 194 36.29 13.00 -33.47
CA GLY A 194 35.62 11.83 -34.04
C GLY A 194 36.13 10.50 -33.49
N PRO A 195 35.72 9.38 -34.10
CA PRO A 195 36.17 8.05 -33.70
C PRO A 195 37.69 7.97 -33.58
N GLY A 196 38.16 7.39 -32.46
CA GLY A 196 39.58 7.33 -32.11
C GLY A 196 40.06 8.44 -31.17
N ASP A 197 39.33 9.55 -31.02
CA ASP A 197 39.66 10.59 -30.04
C ASP A 197 39.21 10.17 -28.63
N PRO A 198 40.06 10.29 -27.58
CA PRO A 198 39.72 9.82 -26.23
C PRO A 198 38.44 10.42 -25.63
N GLU A 199 38.19 11.71 -25.89
CA GLU A 199 37.00 12.43 -25.43
C GLU A 199 35.75 11.94 -26.15
N TYR A 200 35.85 11.72 -27.47
CA TYR A 200 34.75 11.19 -28.29
C TYR A 200 34.39 9.77 -27.85
N GLU A 201 35.38 8.90 -27.65
CA GLU A 201 35.18 7.53 -27.16
C GLU A 201 34.55 7.51 -25.76
N SER A 202 34.89 8.48 -24.90
CA SER A 202 34.27 8.62 -23.58
C SER A 202 32.81 9.06 -23.68
N ALA A 203 32.49 9.95 -24.61
CA ALA A 203 31.12 10.35 -24.89
C ALA A 203 30.29 9.18 -25.46
N ILE A 204 30.86 8.36 -26.34
CA ILE A 204 30.20 7.15 -26.86
C ILE A 204 29.89 6.18 -25.72
N ARG A 205 30.85 5.88 -24.84
CA ARG A 205 30.60 4.99 -23.68
C ARG A 205 29.48 5.50 -22.77
N TYR A 206 29.44 6.80 -22.51
CA TYR A 206 28.35 7.41 -21.74
C TYR A 206 27.01 7.26 -22.47
N TYR A 207 26.99 7.55 -23.77
CA TYR A 207 25.79 7.38 -24.58
C TYR A 207 25.28 5.94 -24.55
N GLU A 208 26.14 4.94 -24.76
CA GLU A 208 25.77 3.52 -24.72
C GLU A 208 25.23 3.08 -23.36
N GLN A 209 25.70 3.71 -22.28
CA GLN A 209 25.25 3.39 -20.92
C GLN A 209 23.88 3.99 -20.59
N TYR A 210 23.56 5.19 -21.10
CA TYR A 210 22.39 5.96 -20.66
C TYR A 210 21.31 6.13 -21.73
N ALA A 211 21.63 5.95 -23.02
CA ALA A 211 20.64 5.94 -24.09
C ALA A 211 19.88 4.61 -24.10
N TYR A 212 18.62 4.65 -24.52
CA TYR A 212 17.85 3.42 -24.67
C TYR A 212 18.22 2.72 -25.98
N GLY A 213 18.66 1.47 -25.87
CA GLY A 213 18.98 0.60 -27.00
C GLY A 213 17.77 0.19 -27.84
N THR A 214 18.03 -0.53 -28.94
CA THR A 214 17.01 -0.97 -29.93
C THR A 214 15.83 -1.73 -29.30
N GLY A 215 16.10 -2.55 -28.29
CA GLY A 215 15.09 -3.29 -27.51
C GLY A 215 14.30 -2.42 -26.53
N PHE A 216 14.51 -1.11 -26.48
CA PHE A 216 13.81 -0.16 -25.62
C PHE A 216 13.26 1.09 -26.32
N LEU A 217 13.39 1.19 -27.64
CA LEU A 217 12.94 2.37 -28.38
C LEU A 217 11.41 2.52 -28.37
N TRP A 218 10.94 3.78 -28.39
CA TRP A 218 9.52 4.12 -28.46
C TRP A 218 9.25 5.37 -29.30
N SER A 219 8.02 5.49 -29.78
CA SER A 219 7.51 6.67 -30.45
C SER A 219 5.99 6.77 -30.28
N TRP A 220 5.52 7.90 -29.76
CA TRP A 220 4.09 8.20 -29.63
C TRP A 220 3.47 8.84 -30.88
N THR A 221 4.26 9.20 -31.90
CA THR A 221 3.82 9.95 -33.09
C THR A 221 2.65 9.30 -33.85
N GLY A 222 2.50 7.97 -33.79
CA GLY A 222 1.41 7.23 -34.45
C GLY A 222 0.14 7.10 -33.61
N THR A 223 0.11 7.62 -32.38
CA THR A 223 -0.98 7.42 -31.43
C THR A 223 -1.38 8.77 -30.81
N PRO A 224 -2.21 9.59 -31.49
CA PRO A 224 -2.66 10.88 -30.96
C PRO A 224 -3.28 10.75 -29.56
N GLY A 225 -2.82 11.56 -28.61
CA GLY A 225 -3.25 11.49 -27.20
C GLY A 225 -2.74 10.26 -26.43
N GLY A 226 -2.02 9.34 -27.09
CA GLY A 226 -1.56 8.10 -26.49
C GLY A 226 -0.65 8.32 -25.28
N ARG A 227 0.29 9.28 -25.39
CA ARG A 227 1.20 9.64 -24.29
C ARG A 227 0.46 10.21 -23.08
N SER A 228 -0.55 11.04 -23.28
CA SER A 228 -1.36 11.58 -22.17
C SER A 228 -2.19 10.50 -21.49
N THR A 229 -2.79 9.57 -22.24
CA THR A 229 -3.51 8.41 -21.67
C THR A 229 -2.56 7.54 -20.86
N TYR A 230 -1.37 7.27 -21.39
CA TYR A 230 -0.34 6.51 -20.71
C TYR A 230 0.13 7.17 -19.40
N ALA A 231 0.42 8.48 -19.44
CA ALA A 231 0.81 9.25 -18.25
C ALA A 231 -0.29 9.25 -17.19
N ASP A 232 -1.56 9.27 -17.59
CA ASP A 232 -2.70 9.18 -16.67
C ASP A 232 -2.77 7.82 -15.95
N ILE A 233 -2.48 6.71 -16.64
CA ILE A 233 -2.42 5.37 -16.04
C ILE A 233 -1.27 5.29 -15.03
N ILE A 234 -0.08 5.82 -15.35
CA ILE A 234 1.05 5.90 -14.41
C ILE A 234 0.66 6.69 -13.17
N ARG A 235 0.09 7.88 -13.35
CA ARG A 235 -0.35 8.74 -12.23
C ARG A 235 -1.34 8.02 -11.32
N LYS A 236 -2.33 7.33 -11.91
CA LYS A 236 -3.29 6.49 -11.16
C LYS A 236 -2.59 5.36 -10.40
N SER A 237 -1.62 4.67 -11.02
CA SER A 237 -0.82 3.64 -10.36
C SER A 237 -0.11 4.20 -9.12
N ASP A 238 0.57 5.33 -9.28
CA ASP A 238 1.32 5.97 -8.20
C ASP A 238 0.42 6.48 -7.09
N ASP A 239 -0.75 7.03 -7.43
CA ASP A 239 -1.79 7.40 -6.46
C ASP A 239 -2.22 6.20 -5.61
N ARG A 240 -2.39 5.01 -6.20
CA ARG A 240 -2.72 3.78 -5.44
C ARG A 240 -1.58 3.34 -4.54
N PHE A 241 -0.33 3.39 -4.99
CA PHE A 241 0.82 3.07 -4.13
C PHE A 241 1.01 4.08 -2.99
N ARG A 242 0.77 5.38 -3.23
CA ARG A 242 0.75 6.40 -2.17
C ARG A 242 -0.36 6.12 -1.16
N GLN A 243 -1.56 5.77 -1.61
CA GLN A 243 -2.66 5.40 -0.73
C GLN A 243 -2.34 4.15 0.11
N ALA A 244 -1.67 3.15 -0.46
CA ALA A 244 -1.19 1.99 0.30
C ALA A 244 -0.16 2.41 1.38
N ARG A 245 0.78 3.31 1.06
CA ARG A 245 1.72 3.86 2.05
C ARG A 245 1.00 4.61 3.18
N ASN A 246 -0.03 5.39 2.84
CA ASN A 246 -0.84 6.09 3.84
C ASN A 246 -1.60 5.11 4.76
N ALA A 247 -2.07 3.98 4.23
CA ALA A 247 -2.70 2.93 5.03
C ALA A 247 -1.72 2.32 6.06
N VAL A 248 -0.46 2.11 5.68
CA VAL A 248 0.59 1.68 6.63
C VAL A 248 0.82 2.76 7.70
N GLY A 249 0.86 4.04 7.32
CA GLY A 249 0.97 5.15 8.27
C GLY A 249 -0.19 5.18 9.27
N PHE A 250 -1.41 4.90 8.79
CA PHE A 250 -2.60 4.77 9.64
C PHE A 250 -2.49 3.60 10.63
N VAL A 251 -2.06 2.42 10.17
CA VAL A 251 -1.79 1.25 11.03
C VAL A 251 -0.77 1.60 12.10
N ILE A 252 0.36 2.20 11.74
CA ILE A 252 1.38 2.62 12.71
C ILE A 252 0.81 3.59 13.75
N ALA A 253 0.02 4.58 13.33
CA ALA A 253 -0.63 5.51 14.24
C ALA A 253 -1.59 4.80 15.20
N ASN A 254 -2.37 3.83 14.71
CA ASN A 254 -3.26 2.99 15.52
C ASN A 254 -2.49 2.21 16.60
N HIS A 255 -1.36 1.59 16.24
CA HIS A 255 -0.46 0.91 17.19
C HIS A 255 0.03 1.87 18.30
N LEU A 256 0.50 3.07 17.94
CA LEU A 256 1.05 4.03 18.90
C LEU A 256 -0.01 4.57 19.86
N VAL A 257 -1.20 4.94 19.33
CA VAL A 257 -2.32 5.40 20.15
C VAL A 257 -2.80 4.29 21.07
N SER A 258 -2.93 3.06 20.56
CA SER A 258 -3.34 1.91 21.36
C SER A 258 -2.34 1.58 22.47
N ALA A 259 -1.03 1.65 22.19
CA ALA A 259 0.01 1.43 23.20
C ALA A 259 -0.02 2.48 24.30
N ALA A 260 -0.15 3.76 23.94
CA ALA A 260 -0.26 4.87 24.89
C ALA A 260 -1.51 4.73 25.78
N ASP A 261 -2.66 4.43 25.19
CA ASP A 261 -3.93 4.22 25.91
C ASP A 261 -3.81 3.06 26.91
N ALA A 262 -3.33 1.89 26.47
CA ALA A 262 -3.16 0.73 27.36
C ALA A 262 -2.20 1.00 28.53
N PHE A 263 -1.12 1.73 28.28
CA PHE A 263 -0.17 2.12 29.32
C PHE A 263 -0.81 3.05 30.36
N VAL A 264 -1.56 4.07 29.91
CA VAL A 264 -2.23 5.01 30.82
C VAL A 264 -3.35 4.34 31.59
N SER A 265 -4.21 3.55 30.95
CA SER A 265 -5.28 2.81 31.62
C SER A 265 -4.74 1.84 32.67
N GLY A 266 -3.62 1.17 32.40
CA GLY A 266 -2.96 0.31 33.37
C GLY A 266 -2.43 1.08 34.58
N ARG A 267 -1.88 2.28 34.38
CA ARG A 267 -1.21 3.06 35.44
C ARG A 267 -2.17 3.88 36.30
N ALA A 268 -3.20 4.45 35.70
CA ALA A 268 -4.07 5.42 36.35
C ALA A 268 -5.46 4.86 36.72
N GLY A 269 -5.84 3.68 36.19
CA GLY A 269 -7.23 3.22 36.26
C GLY A 269 -8.22 4.16 35.55
N LEU A 270 -7.72 5.10 34.74
CA LEU A 270 -8.50 6.10 34.01
C LEU A 270 -8.72 5.65 32.57
N ASP A 271 -9.93 5.86 32.10
CA ASP A 271 -10.38 5.53 30.75
C ASP A 271 -10.20 6.76 29.84
N ILE A 272 -9.30 6.69 28.84
CA ILE A 272 -9.16 7.78 27.85
C ILE A 272 -10.15 7.53 26.71
N GLU A 273 -11.12 8.42 26.57
CA GLU A 273 -12.08 8.35 25.46
C GLU A 273 -11.51 9.11 24.25
N THR A 274 -11.06 8.38 23.23
CA THR A 274 -10.56 8.96 21.98
C THR A 274 -11.63 8.93 20.91
N HIS A 275 -12.03 10.12 20.42
CA HIS A 275 -12.88 10.23 19.23
C HIS A 275 -11.99 10.41 17.99
N VAL A 276 -12.17 9.54 17.01
CA VAL A 276 -11.53 9.66 15.69
C VAL A 276 -12.62 9.96 14.67
N GLY A 277 -12.57 11.16 14.09
CA GLY A 277 -13.52 11.61 13.07
C GLY A 277 -12.82 12.17 11.83
N PRO A 278 -13.50 12.21 10.67
CA PRO A 278 -12.95 12.84 9.47
C PRO A 278 -12.76 14.35 9.71
N GLY A 279 -11.56 14.88 9.42
CA GLY A 279 -11.29 16.30 9.56
C GLY A 279 -12.10 17.14 8.56
N MET A 280 -12.71 18.23 9.05
CA MET A 280 -13.33 19.27 8.22
C MET A 280 -12.25 19.90 7.32
N GLY A 281 -12.04 19.35 6.12
CA GLY A 281 -11.02 19.84 5.19
C GLY A 281 -10.28 18.76 4.38
N GLY A 282 -10.81 17.55 4.28
CA GLY A 282 -10.40 16.55 3.26
C GLY A 282 -8.95 16.02 3.31
N SER A 283 -8.11 16.50 4.23
CA SER A 283 -6.67 16.17 4.23
C SER A 283 -6.07 15.94 5.61
N GLY A 284 -6.89 15.68 6.65
CA GLY A 284 -6.37 15.46 8.00
C GLY A 284 -7.30 14.62 8.88
N VAL A 285 -6.68 13.86 9.79
CA VAL A 285 -7.34 13.19 10.93
C VAL A 285 -7.18 14.12 12.13
N MET A 286 -8.29 14.51 12.76
CA MET A 286 -8.25 15.25 14.03
C MET A 286 -8.38 14.26 15.19
N LEU A 287 -7.39 14.25 16.09
CA LEU A 287 -7.47 13.54 17.36
C LEU A 287 -7.88 14.53 18.46
N ALA A 288 -9.01 14.26 19.10
CA ALA A 288 -9.41 14.89 20.34
C ALA A 288 -9.46 13.82 21.44
N ALA A 289 -8.68 14.03 22.51
CA ALA A 289 -8.70 13.19 23.70
C ALA A 289 -9.36 13.99 24.83
N ARG A 290 -10.35 13.39 25.50
CA ARG A 290 -10.97 13.95 26.70
C ARG A 290 -10.78 12.96 27.85
N LEU A 291 -10.37 13.48 29.00
CA LEU A 291 -10.26 12.71 30.24
C LEU A 291 -11.66 12.56 30.83
N GLY A 292 -12.15 11.32 30.93
CA GLY A 292 -13.36 10.96 31.67
C GLY A 292 -12.99 10.29 32.99
N THR A 293 -13.63 10.70 34.08
CA THR A 293 -13.60 9.97 35.35
C THR A 293 -14.86 9.14 35.45
N SER A 294 -14.74 7.81 35.36
CA SER A 294 -15.83 6.89 35.69
C SER A 294 -15.84 6.70 37.21
N TRP A 295 -16.85 7.25 37.88
CA TRP A 295 -17.16 6.90 39.26
C TRP A 295 -18.07 5.67 39.24
N HIS A 296 -17.62 4.58 39.87
CA HIS A 296 -18.42 3.45 40.28
C HIS A 296 -18.43 3.34 41.81
#